data_AF-A0A4R1GRS9-F1
#
_entry.id   AF-A0A4R1GRS9-F1
#
_cell.length_a   1.000
_cell.length_b   1.000
_cell.length_c   1.000
_cell.angle_alpha   90.00
_cell.angle_beta   90.00
_cell.angle_gamma   90.00
#
_symmetry.space_group_name_H-M   'P 1'
#
loop_
_entity.id
_entity.type
_entity.pdbx_description
1 polymer ?
#
loop_
_entity_poly.entity_id
_entity_poly.type
_entity_poly.pdbx_seq_one_letter_code
_entity_poly.pdbx_strand_id
1 'polypeptide(L)'
;MLDVSERNLERIFSVADNQLLAGTRPEADAIAVQLEMDREEVASLLDRWWQALPGRVDINGRGALRMPDVPETITQSFMRIWQQAVQEAQSSMSQVRQKQDVGDEESRRLSEEALRQSQDVYQELESRYREQGARLEEQRQVGKSLEAEINILKNSLESESNERKRVEQANANLEHELAQVRKHFEDHKRATEQRLSEEQHKNVETQAKMDVEVRHYRNQLDKLRDETGRKESALSRENNDLHGQVARKDAKLDTQKSQIAALEQELANTKQELGGNNRSLSKANADLLAETNKTKRLEAKVKELSEEVERLGQKVSANSTEASRREAAMRAQLKEKGDELMQAQTRVTALEKRLVTRDDEVRRLSAKL
;
A
#
# COMPACT_ATOMS: atom_id res chain seq x y z
N MET A 1 111.81 17.44 -132.05
CA MET A 1 111.89 16.78 -130.73
C MET A 1 110.67 15.88 -130.67
N LEU A 2 110.83 14.60 -131.00
CA LEU A 2 109.75 13.62 -130.91
C LEU A 2 109.62 13.23 -129.44
N ASP A 3 108.42 13.40 -128.91
CA ASP A 3 108.05 13.18 -127.52
C ASP A 3 108.41 11.74 -127.12
N VAL A 4 109.05 11.61 -125.96
CA VAL A 4 109.61 10.33 -125.46
C VAL A 4 108.55 9.22 -125.36
N SER A 5 107.26 9.58 -125.31
CA SER A 5 106.12 8.65 -125.20
C SER A 5 105.76 7.91 -126.51
N GLU A 6 105.80 8.55 -127.69
CA GLU A 6 105.45 7.87 -128.96
C GLU A 6 106.48 6.81 -129.36
N ARG A 7 107.77 7.09 -129.07
CA ARG A 7 108.86 6.14 -129.32
C ARG A 7 108.76 4.89 -128.45
N ASN A 8 108.16 5.01 -127.28
CA ASN A 8 107.90 3.88 -126.38
C ASN A 8 106.66 3.09 -126.82
N LEU A 9 105.62 3.75 -127.35
CA LEU A 9 104.42 3.10 -127.91
C LEU A 9 104.76 2.17 -129.09
N GLU A 10 105.54 2.65 -130.07
CA GLU A 10 105.92 1.83 -131.24
C GLU A 10 106.79 0.63 -130.85
N ARG A 11 107.67 0.81 -129.85
CA ARG A 11 108.50 -0.29 -129.31
C ARG A 11 107.65 -1.35 -128.61
N ILE A 12 106.69 -0.94 -127.77
CA ILE A 12 105.76 -1.87 -127.10
C ILE A 12 104.90 -2.60 -128.13
N PHE A 13 104.37 -1.88 -129.13
CA PHE A 13 103.51 -2.49 -130.16
C PHE A 13 104.30 -3.47 -131.02
N SER A 14 105.54 -3.15 -131.40
CA SER A 14 106.40 -4.07 -132.16
C SER A 14 106.77 -5.32 -131.35
N VAL A 15 107.03 -5.19 -130.05
CA VAL A 15 107.31 -6.35 -129.18
C VAL A 15 106.05 -7.19 -128.95
N ALA A 16 104.89 -6.55 -128.75
CA ALA A 16 103.60 -7.24 -128.63
C ALA A 16 103.21 -7.96 -129.93
N ASP A 17 103.40 -7.32 -131.09
CA ASP A 17 103.14 -7.92 -132.40
C ASP A 17 104.10 -9.09 -132.67
N ASN A 18 105.39 -8.97 -132.30
CA ASN A 18 106.35 -10.08 -132.41
C ASN A 18 106.02 -11.24 -131.46
N GLN A 19 105.58 -10.97 -130.22
CA GLN A 19 105.16 -12.00 -129.29
C GLN A 19 103.89 -12.71 -129.76
N LEU A 20 102.91 -11.96 -130.30
CA LEU A 20 101.69 -12.52 -130.88
C LEU A 20 101.98 -13.37 -132.13
N LEU A 21 102.88 -12.90 -133.02
CA LEU A 21 103.34 -13.67 -134.19
C LEU A 21 104.13 -14.93 -133.80
N ALA A 22 104.83 -14.90 -132.66
CA ALA A 22 105.50 -16.06 -132.07
C ALA A 22 104.52 -17.02 -131.33
N GLY A 23 103.22 -16.70 -131.31
CA GLY A 23 102.18 -17.54 -130.69
C GLY A 23 102.07 -17.42 -129.17
N THR A 24 102.78 -16.46 -128.57
CA THR A 24 102.75 -16.16 -127.14
C THR A 24 101.90 -14.93 -126.86
N ARG A 25 101.06 -14.99 -125.83
CA ARG A 25 100.19 -13.86 -125.48
C ARG A 25 101.05 -12.70 -124.95
N PRO A 26 100.92 -11.49 -125.51
CA PRO A 26 101.60 -10.31 -124.99
C PRO A 26 101.08 -10.00 -123.57
N GLU A 27 101.92 -10.17 -122.56
CA GLU A 27 101.64 -9.83 -121.16
C GLU A 27 102.44 -8.59 -120.74
N ALA A 28 101.80 -7.70 -119.97
CA ALA A 28 102.39 -6.42 -119.57
C ALA A 28 103.70 -6.60 -118.78
N ASP A 29 103.79 -7.65 -117.96
CA ASP A 29 104.99 -7.96 -117.18
C ASP A 29 106.19 -8.36 -118.04
N ALA A 30 105.94 -9.21 -119.05
CA ALA A 30 107.00 -9.68 -119.94
C ALA A 30 107.57 -8.54 -120.78
N ILE A 31 106.72 -7.63 -121.26
CA ILE A 31 107.11 -6.50 -122.10
C ILE A 31 107.78 -5.40 -121.27
N ALA A 32 107.31 -5.15 -120.04
CA ALA A 32 107.91 -4.18 -119.12
C ALA A 32 109.35 -4.54 -118.73
N VAL A 33 109.60 -5.82 -118.43
CA VAL A 33 110.96 -6.32 -118.15
C VAL A 33 111.85 -6.22 -119.39
N GLN A 34 111.32 -6.56 -120.57
CA GLN A 34 112.12 -6.58 -121.80
C GLN A 34 112.50 -5.19 -122.32
N LEU A 35 111.70 -4.17 -122.02
CA LEU A 35 111.94 -2.78 -122.44
C LEU A 35 112.45 -1.88 -121.30
N GLU A 36 112.68 -2.43 -120.10
CA GLU A 36 113.07 -1.71 -118.87
C GLU A 36 112.16 -0.51 -118.58
N MET A 37 110.85 -0.72 -118.72
CA MET A 37 109.82 0.30 -118.51
C MET A 37 108.93 -0.04 -117.31
N ASP A 38 108.23 0.97 -116.78
CA ASP A 38 107.30 0.78 -115.68
C ASP A 38 106.06 -0.02 -116.12
N ARG A 39 105.62 -0.95 -115.27
CA ARG A 39 104.58 -1.94 -115.58
C ARG A 39 103.24 -1.27 -115.87
N GLU A 40 102.87 -0.26 -115.09
CA GLU A 40 101.57 0.41 -115.23
C GLU A 40 101.48 1.20 -116.54
N GLU A 41 102.58 1.81 -116.98
CA GLU A 41 102.65 2.52 -118.27
C GLU A 41 102.51 1.52 -119.44
N VAL A 42 103.23 0.40 -119.38
CA VAL A 42 103.11 -0.68 -120.38
C VAL A 42 101.71 -1.30 -120.39
N ALA A 43 101.10 -1.53 -119.23
CA ALA A 43 99.76 -2.11 -119.14
C ALA A 43 98.70 -1.21 -119.79
N SER A 44 98.76 0.10 -119.55
CA SER A 44 97.83 1.06 -120.15
C SER A 44 97.98 1.16 -121.68
N LEU A 45 99.22 1.10 -122.19
CA LEU A 45 99.50 1.12 -123.63
C LEU A 45 99.18 -0.23 -124.30
N LEU A 46 99.35 -1.35 -123.60
CA LEU A 46 98.99 -2.69 -124.07
C LEU A 46 97.48 -2.89 -124.12
N ASP A 47 96.71 -2.31 -123.18
CA ASP A 47 95.24 -2.33 -123.26
C ASP A 47 94.75 -1.55 -124.49
N ARG A 48 95.40 -0.42 -124.80
CA ARG A 48 95.15 0.32 -126.04
C ARG A 48 95.52 -0.47 -127.30
N TRP A 49 96.57 -1.30 -127.25
CA TRP A 49 96.89 -2.26 -128.32
C TRP A 49 95.78 -3.32 -128.48
N TRP A 50 95.29 -3.90 -127.37
CA TRP A 50 94.19 -4.88 -127.39
C TRP A 50 92.87 -4.29 -127.93
N GLN A 51 92.53 -3.05 -127.58
CA GLN A 51 91.33 -2.39 -128.11
C GLN A 51 91.46 -2.05 -129.61
N ALA A 52 92.67 -1.88 -130.14
CA ALA A 52 92.90 -1.67 -131.56
C ALA A 52 92.92 -2.98 -132.38
N LEU A 53 93.03 -4.14 -131.72
CA LEU A 53 93.14 -5.46 -132.37
C LEU A 53 91.89 -5.84 -133.20
N PRO A 54 90.63 -5.65 -132.73
CA PRO A 54 89.43 -5.98 -133.50
C PRO A 54 89.27 -5.17 -134.79
N GLY A 55 89.88 -3.96 -134.86
CA GLY A 55 89.90 -3.15 -136.09
C GLY A 55 90.99 -3.57 -137.09
N ARG A 56 91.99 -4.35 -136.66
CA ARG A 56 93.07 -4.87 -137.51
C ARG A 56 92.78 -6.28 -138.05
N VAL A 57 91.81 -6.98 -137.45
CA VAL A 57 91.35 -8.32 -137.86
C VAL A 57 89.95 -8.18 -138.46
N ASP A 58 89.88 -7.76 -139.73
CA ASP A 58 88.60 -7.59 -140.43
C ASP A 58 88.03 -8.95 -140.89
N ILE A 59 87.03 -9.45 -140.17
CA ILE A 59 86.32 -10.72 -140.43
C ILE A 59 85.13 -10.51 -141.41
N ASN A 60 84.88 -9.28 -141.88
CA ASN A 60 83.79 -8.96 -142.80
C ASN A 60 84.26 -8.40 -144.17
N GLY A 61 85.52 -8.67 -144.53
CA GLY A 61 86.02 -8.40 -145.87
C GLY A 61 85.38 -9.31 -146.91
N ARG A 62 84.60 -8.71 -147.82
CA ARG A 62 84.14 -9.24 -149.13
C ARG A 62 85.31 -9.55 -150.08
N GLY A 63 86.35 -10.20 -149.59
CA GLY A 63 87.32 -10.92 -150.39
C GLY A 63 86.84 -12.35 -150.45
N ALA A 64 86.44 -12.81 -151.63
CA ALA A 64 86.17 -14.22 -151.87
C ALA A 64 87.30 -15.05 -151.25
N LEU A 65 86.98 -15.89 -150.26
CA LEU A 65 87.78 -17.06 -149.90
C LEU A 65 87.80 -17.97 -151.14
N ARG A 66 88.59 -17.58 -152.15
CA ARG A 66 88.99 -18.45 -153.25
C ARG A 66 89.96 -19.45 -152.64
N MET A 67 89.43 -20.54 -152.10
CA MET A 67 90.20 -21.78 -152.01
C MET A 67 90.29 -22.34 -153.43
N PRO A 68 91.48 -22.37 -154.06
CA PRO A 68 91.65 -23.00 -155.36
C PRO A 68 91.45 -24.53 -155.20
N ASP A 69 90.81 -25.14 -156.18
CA ASP A 69 90.59 -26.59 -156.36
C ASP A 69 89.50 -27.31 -155.54
N VAL A 70 88.38 -26.66 -155.20
CA VAL A 70 87.22 -27.40 -154.65
C VAL A 70 85.88 -27.05 -155.34
N PRO A 71 85.13 -28.06 -155.83
CA PRO A 71 83.84 -27.85 -156.50
C PRO A 71 82.80 -27.13 -155.64
N GLU A 72 82.03 -26.24 -156.27
CA GLU A 72 81.06 -25.32 -155.65
C GLU A 72 79.93 -26.02 -154.85
N THR A 73 79.66 -27.30 -155.14
CA THR A 73 78.74 -28.15 -154.38
C THR A 73 79.18 -28.39 -152.94
N ILE A 74 80.50 -28.45 -152.69
CA ILE A 74 81.05 -28.66 -151.34
C ILE A 74 80.93 -27.38 -150.51
N THR A 75 81.19 -26.22 -151.11
CA THR A 75 81.08 -24.91 -150.45
C THR A 75 79.65 -24.65 -149.97
N GLN A 76 78.64 -25.00 -150.78
CA GLN A 76 77.23 -24.88 -150.40
C GLN A 76 76.84 -25.85 -149.27
N SER A 77 77.38 -27.09 -149.29
CA SER A 77 77.14 -28.07 -148.23
C SER A 77 77.76 -27.65 -146.89
N PHE A 78 78.96 -27.06 -146.91
CA PHE A 78 79.62 -26.53 -145.71
C PHE A 78 78.85 -25.34 -145.13
N MET A 79 78.35 -24.43 -145.97
CA MET A 79 77.51 -23.32 -145.53
C MET A 79 76.19 -23.77 -144.89
N ARG A 80 75.57 -24.84 -145.39
CA ARG A 80 74.39 -25.46 -144.75
C ARG A 80 74.72 -26.06 -143.39
N ILE A 81 75.82 -26.81 -143.29
CA ILE A 81 76.26 -27.41 -142.02
C ILE A 81 76.61 -26.31 -141.00
N TRP A 82 77.27 -25.24 -141.44
CA TRP A 82 77.56 -24.08 -140.59
C TRP A 82 76.28 -23.38 -140.12
N GLN A 83 75.32 -23.12 -141.01
CA GLN A 83 74.03 -22.54 -140.62
C GLN A 83 73.25 -23.45 -139.66
N GLN A 84 73.29 -24.77 -139.87
CA GLN A 84 72.67 -25.74 -138.96
C GLN A 84 73.35 -25.74 -137.60
N ALA A 85 74.69 -25.71 -137.55
CA ALA A 85 75.44 -25.62 -136.30
C ALA A 85 75.19 -24.29 -135.56
N VAL A 86 75.04 -23.18 -136.27
CA VAL A 86 74.67 -21.88 -135.69
C VAL A 86 73.24 -21.91 -135.15
N GLN A 87 72.27 -22.50 -135.86
CA GLN A 87 70.91 -22.69 -135.35
C GLN A 87 70.88 -23.59 -134.11
N GLU A 88 71.66 -24.67 -134.11
CA GLU A 88 71.76 -25.59 -132.99
C GLU A 88 72.39 -24.91 -131.77
N ALA A 89 73.48 -24.14 -131.95
CA ALA A 89 74.09 -23.33 -130.91
C ALA A 89 73.14 -22.26 -130.36
N GLN A 90 72.37 -21.59 -131.24
CA GLN A 90 71.35 -20.62 -130.82
C GLN A 90 70.21 -21.30 -130.04
N SER A 91 69.78 -22.49 -130.45
CA SER A 91 68.76 -23.27 -129.74
C SER A 91 69.27 -23.81 -128.39
N SER A 92 70.54 -24.20 -128.32
CA SER A 92 71.19 -24.62 -127.08
C SER A 92 71.34 -23.43 -126.13
N MET A 93 71.69 -22.25 -126.64
CA MET A 93 71.81 -21.04 -125.84
C MET A 93 70.45 -20.57 -125.33
N SER A 94 69.39 -20.64 -126.15
CA SER A 94 68.03 -20.32 -125.69
C SER A 94 67.52 -21.32 -124.65
N GLN A 95 67.83 -22.61 -124.79
CA GLN A 95 67.53 -23.61 -123.76
C GLN A 95 68.31 -23.39 -122.46
N VAL A 96 69.59 -23.02 -122.53
CA VAL A 96 70.38 -22.69 -121.33
C VAL A 96 69.81 -21.46 -120.63
N ARG A 97 69.46 -20.41 -121.39
CA ARG A 97 68.78 -19.23 -120.83
C ARG A 97 67.44 -19.58 -120.22
N GLN A 98 66.61 -20.36 -120.89
CA GLN A 98 65.31 -20.79 -120.35
C GLN A 98 65.46 -21.62 -119.08
N LYS A 99 66.46 -22.53 -119.00
CA LYS A 99 66.74 -23.28 -117.77
C LYS A 99 67.25 -22.37 -116.65
N GLN A 100 68.06 -21.38 -116.98
CA GLN A 100 68.54 -20.39 -116.02
C GLN A 100 67.39 -19.52 -115.51
N ASP A 101 66.53 -19.01 -116.39
CA ASP A 101 65.36 -18.23 -116.04
C ASP A 101 64.39 -19.02 -115.15
N VAL A 102 64.13 -20.30 -115.47
CA VAL A 102 63.31 -21.20 -114.63
C VAL A 102 63.98 -21.44 -113.27
N GLY A 103 65.30 -21.61 -113.23
CA GLY A 103 66.04 -21.75 -111.96
C GLY A 103 66.02 -20.49 -111.11
N ASP A 104 66.14 -19.32 -111.72
CA ASP A 104 66.05 -18.02 -111.05
C ASP A 104 64.61 -17.75 -110.56
N GLU A 105 63.59 -18.11 -111.33
CA GLU A 105 62.18 -18.05 -110.92
C GLU A 105 61.87 -19.02 -109.76
N GLU A 106 62.37 -20.25 -109.81
CA GLU A 106 62.20 -21.23 -108.74
C GLU A 106 62.92 -20.78 -107.45
N SER A 107 64.13 -20.25 -107.57
CA SER A 107 64.88 -19.67 -106.44
C SER A 107 64.18 -18.45 -105.84
N ARG A 108 63.57 -17.59 -106.67
CA ARG A 108 62.75 -16.46 -106.20
C ARG A 108 61.51 -16.96 -105.46
N ARG A 109 60.81 -17.94 -106.03
CA ARG A 109 59.60 -18.51 -105.41
C ARG A 109 59.93 -19.14 -104.05
N LEU A 110 61.02 -19.89 -103.93
CA LEU A 110 61.46 -20.46 -102.65
C LEU A 110 61.83 -19.38 -101.64
N SER A 111 62.47 -18.29 -102.08
CA SER A 111 62.82 -17.16 -101.21
C SER A 111 61.58 -16.39 -100.74
N GLU A 112 60.61 -16.17 -101.62
CA GLU A 112 59.32 -15.56 -101.30
C GLU A 112 58.49 -16.45 -100.37
N GLU A 113 58.49 -17.76 -100.59
CA GLU A 113 57.80 -18.74 -99.76
C GLU A 113 58.44 -18.81 -98.35
N ALA A 114 59.77 -18.80 -98.25
CA ALA A 114 60.48 -18.72 -96.98
C ALA A 114 60.24 -17.40 -96.24
N LEU A 115 60.22 -16.26 -96.96
CA LEU A 115 59.88 -14.96 -96.39
C LEU A 115 58.45 -14.93 -95.87
N ARG A 116 57.51 -15.50 -96.61
CA ARG A 116 56.11 -15.60 -96.21
C ARG A 116 55.94 -16.47 -94.97
N GLN A 117 56.55 -17.65 -94.93
CA GLN A 117 56.54 -18.52 -93.75
C GLN A 117 57.13 -17.81 -92.53
N SER A 118 58.23 -17.09 -92.71
CA SER A 118 58.82 -16.27 -91.64
C SER A 118 57.85 -15.19 -91.16
N GLN A 119 57.23 -14.44 -92.07
CA GLN A 119 56.23 -13.42 -91.73
C GLN A 119 55.01 -14.02 -91.00
N ASP A 120 54.51 -15.17 -91.44
CA ASP A 120 53.40 -15.87 -90.80
C ASP A 120 53.75 -16.28 -89.37
N VAL A 121 54.96 -16.82 -89.14
CA VAL A 121 55.46 -17.16 -87.80
C VAL A 121 55.62 -15.91 -86.94
N TYR A 122 56.16 -14.82 -87.48
CA TYR A 122 56.29 -13.54 -86.76
C TYR A 122 54.92 -12.98 -86.36
N GLN A 123 53.94 -13.01 -87.27
CA GLN A 123 52.57 -12.56 -86.99
C GLN A 123 51.90 -13.44 -85.93
N GLU A 124 52.09 -14.76 -85.98
CA GLU A 124 51.57 -15.67 -84.96
C GLU A 124 52.21 -15.39 -83.58
N LEU A 125 53.52 -15.19 -83.55
CA LEU A 125 54.25 -14.87 -82.32
C LEU A 125 53.81 -13.53 -81.74
N GLU A 126 53.64 -12.51 -82.59
CA GLU A 126 53.14 -11.19 -82.19
C GLU A 126 51.70 -11.27 -81.68
N SER A 127 50.84 -12.06 -82.33
CA SER A 127 49.47 -12.33 -81.88
C SER A 127 49.45 -12.99 -80.51
N ARG A 128 50.25 -14.05 -80.30
CA ARG A 128 50.40 -14.73 -79.00
C ARG A 128 50.95 -13.80 -77.93
N TYR A 129 51.91 -12.93 -78.27
CA TYR A 129 52.46 -11.95 -77.34
C TYR A 129 51.41 -10.91 -76.91
N ARG A 130 50.62 -10.39 -77.85
CA ARG A 130 49.51 -9.48 -77.56
C ARG A 130 48.44 -10.16 -76.69
N GLU A 131 48.09 -11.40 -76.99
CA GLU A 131 47.14 -12.18 -76.20
C GLU A 131 47.66 -12.43 -74.77
N GLN A 132 48.94 -12.81 -74.61
CA GLN A 132 49.56 -12.95 -73.29
C GLN A 132 49.60 -11.62 -72.54
N GLY A 133 49.90 -10.51 -73.22
CA GLY A 133 49.85 -9.17 -72.64
C GLY A 133 48.45 -8.80 -72.13
N ALA A 134 47.40 -9.09 -72.92
CA ALA A 134 46.02 -8.87 -72.52
C ALA A 134 45.64 -9.74 -71.31
N ARG A 135 46.02 -11.02 -71.30
CA ARG A 135 45.80 -11.92 -70.16
C ARG A 135 46.52 -11.45 -68.91
N LEU A 136 47.76 -10.98 -69.03
CA LEU A 136 48.52 -10.44 -67.88
C LEU A 136 47.86 -9.19 -67.32
N GLU A 137 47.36 -8.30 -68.17
CA GLU A 137 46.64 -7.11 -67.72
C GLU A 137 45.31 -7.47 -67.06
N GLU A 138 44.55 -8.40 -67.63
CA GLU A 138 43.32 -8.92 -67.01
C GLU A 138 43.59 -9.49 -65.60
N GLN A 139 44.61 -10.35 -65.47
CA GLN A 139 45.00 -10.91 -64.18
C GLN A 139 45.46 -9.83 -63.18
N ARG A 140 46.15 -8.77 -63.65
CA ARG A 140 46.50 -7.62 -62.79
C ARG A 140 45.27 -6.85 -62.33
N GLN A 141 44.27 -6.67 -63.19
CA GLN A 141 43.01 -6.01 -62.80
C GLN A 141 42.23 -6.86 -61.79
N VAL A 142 42.15 -8.17 -62.00
CA VAL A 142 41.57 -9.12 -61.03
C VAL A 142 42.33 -9.06 -59.69
N GLY A 143 43.67 -9.03 -59.72
CA GLY A 143 44.50 -8.88 -58.52
C GLY A 143 44.19 -7.61 -57.74
N LYS A 144 44.11 -6.45 -58.42
CA LYS A 144 43.73 -5.17 -57.80
C LYS A 144 42.31 -5.20 -57.21
N SER A 145 41.36 -5.84 -57.90
CA SER A 145 39.99 -5.99 -57.42
C SER A 145 39.93 -6.85 -56.15
N LEU A 146 40.64 -7.98 -56.12
CA LEU A 146 40.70 -8.85 -54.95
C LEU A 146 41.42 -8.17 -53.77
N GLU A 147 42.48 -7.39 -54.03
CA GLU A 147 43.14 -6.60 -53.00
C GLU A 147 42.21 -5.54 -52.39
N ALA A 148 41.39 -4.88 -53.23
CA ALA A 148 40.38 -3.95 -52.74
C ALA A 148 39.31 -4.64 -51.89
N GLU A 149 38.83 -5.81 -52.30
CA GLU A 149 37.87 -6.61 -51.54
C GLU A 149 38.46 -7.07 -50.19
N ILE A 150 39.70 -7.56 -50.19
CA ILE A 150 40.42 -7.92 -48.96
C ILE A 150 40.49 -6.72 -48.01
N ASN A 151 40.77 -5.52 -48.52
CA ASN A 151 40.83 -4.32 -47.68
C ASN A 151 39.47 -3.92 -47.12
N ILE A 152 38.40 -4.01 -47.92
CA ILE A 152 37.02 -3.78 -47.44
C ILE A 152 36.65 -4.78 -46.35
N LEU A 153 36.94 -6.07 -46.56
CA LEU A 153 36.66 -7.13 -45.58
C LEU A 153 37.46 -6.95 -44.29
N LYS A 154 38.73 -6.53 -44.37
CA LYS A 154 39.54 -6.21 -43.19
C LYS A 154 38.94 -5.06 -42.39
N ASN A 155 38.55 -3.98 -43.06
CA ASN A 155 37.92 -2.83 -42.41
C ASN A 155 36.56 -3.20 -41.79
N SER A 156 35.76 -4.01 -42.49
CA SER A 156 34.48 -4.53 -41.98
C SER A 156 34.70 -5.40 -40.74
N LEU A 157 35.67 -6.31 -40.75
CA LEU A 157 35.99 -7.16 -39.61
C LEU A 157 36.48 -6.35 -38.41
N GLU A 158 37.29 -5.32 -38.62
CA GLU A 158 37.73 -4.41 -37.56
C GLU A 158 36.56 -3.62 -36.97
N SER A 159 35.66 -3.12 -37.81
CA SER A 159 34.44 -2.43 -37.37
C SER A 159 33.54 -3.35 -36.53
N GLU A 160 33.27 -4.56 -37.00
CA GLU A 160 32.48 -5.56 -36.29
C GLU A 160 33.14 -5.97 -34.96
N SER A 161 34.46 -6.13 -34.93
CA SER A 161 35.22 -6.41 -33.71
C SER A 161 35.09 -5.29 -32.68
N ASN A 162 35.17 -4.04 -33.11
CA ASN A 162 35.00 -2.88 -32.24
C ASN A 162 33.57 -2.74 -31.73
N GLU A 163 32.58 -2.98 -32.59
CA GLU A 163 31.17 -2.95 -32.18
C GLU A 163 30.84 -4.07 -31.21
N ARG A 164 31.35 -5.28 -31.45
CA ARG A 164 31.22 -6.39 -30.52
C ARG A 164 31.82 -6.07 -29.14
N LYS A 165 33.01 -5.46 -29.09
CA LYS A 165 33.61 -5.02 -27.82
C LYS A 165 32.75 -3.99 -27.09
N ARG A 166 32.12 -3.06 -27.81
CA ARG A 166 31.20 -2.07 -27.21
C ARG A 166 29.96 -2.74 -26.64
N VAL A 167 29.36 -3.66 -27.37
CA VAL A 167 28.19 -4.44 -26.92
C VAL A 167 28.54 -5.30 -25.70
N GLU A 168 29.69 -5.97 -25.71
CA GLU A 168 30.17 -6.76 -24.56
C GLU A 168 30.37 -5.88 -23.32
N GLN A 169 30.96 -4.68 -23.46
CA GLN A 169 31.09 -3.73 -22.35
C GLN A 169 29.72 -3.21 -21.86
N ALA A 170 28.79 -2.92 -22.77
CA ALA A 170 27.45 -2.49 -22.41
C ALA A 170 26.68 -3.60 -21.67
N ASN A 171 26.80 -4.85 -22.12
CA ASN A 171 26.23 -6.01 -21.44
C ASN A 171 26.82 -6.18 -20.02
N ALA A 172 28.13 -6.06 -19.86
CA ALA A 172 28.76 -6.13 -18.54
C ALA A 172 28.26 -5.03 -17.59
N ASN A 173 28.06 -3.80 -18.10
CA ASN A 173 27.50 -2.69 -17.32
C ASN A 173 26.04 -2.98 -16.93
N LEU A 174 25.21 -3.46 -17.86
CA LEU A 174 23.81 -3.81 -17.60
C LEU A 174 23.69 -4.98 -16.60
N GLU A 175 24.56 -5.98 -16.69
CA GLU A 175 24.62 -7.07 -15.71
C GLU A 175 24.96 -6.56 -14.32
N HIS A 176 25.89 -5.60 -14.21
CA HIS A 176 26.24 -4.98 -12.95
C HIS A 176 25.08 -4.17 -12.36
N GLU A 177 24.43 -3.32 -13.16
CA GLU A 177 23.25 -2.54 -12.75
C GLU A 177 22.11 -3.47 -12.31
N LEU A 178 21.86 -4.54 -13.06
CA LEU A 178 20.84 -5.54 -12.74
C LEU A 178 21.15 -6.27 -11.43
N ALA A 179 22.41 -6.59 -11.15
CA ALA A 179 22.84 -7.15 -9.87
C ALA A 179 22.64 -6.16 -8.72
N GLN A 180 22.96 -4.87 -8.92
CA GLN A 180 22.72 -3.83 -7.91
C GLN A 180 21.23 -3.66 -7.61
N VAL A 181 20.37 -3.59 -8.64
CA VAL A 181 18.92 -3.46 -8.49
C VAL A 181 18.33 -4.66 -7.76
N ARG A 182 18.77 -5.88 -8.08
CA ARG A 182 18.36 -7.09 -7.36
C ARG A 182 18.72 -7.02 -5.88
N LYS A 183 19.94 -6.60 -5.55
CA LYS A 183 20.38 -6.42 -4.17
C LYS A 183 19.54 -5.38 -3.44
N HIS A 184 19.33 -4.21 -4.06
CA HIS A 184 18.48 -3.16 -3.46
C HIS A 184 17.05 -3.63 -3.23
N PHE A 185 16.48 -4.38 -4.16
CA PHE A 185 15.16 -4.96 -4.00
C PHE A 185 15.10 -5.95 -2.82
N GLU A 186 16.10 -6.83 -2.69
CA GLU A 186 16.20 -7.75 -1.56
C GLU A 186 16.37 -7.03 -0.21
N ASP A 187 17.20 -5.98 -0.16
CA ASP A 187 17.41 -5.16 1.03
C ASP A 187 16.12 -4.42 1.42
N HIS A 188 15.40 -3.84 0.44
CA HIS A 188 14.10 -3.22 0.67
C HIS A 188 13.05 -4.23 1.15
N LYS A 189 13.02 -5.43 0.56
CA LYS A 189 12.11 -6.50 0.98
C LYS A 189 12.39 -6.92 2.43
N ARG A 190 13.65 -7.12 2.81
CA ARG A 190 14.02 -7.45 4.19
C ARG A 190 13.65 -6.33 5.17
N ALA A 191 13.89 -5.07 4.80
CA ALA A 191 13.55 -3.93 5.63
C ALA A 191 12.03 -3.79 5.85
N THR A 192 11.22 -4.03 4.81
CA THR A 192 9.75 -3.99 4.95
C THR A 192 9.21 -5.16 5.76
N GLU A 193 9.74 -6.38 5.57
CA GLU A 193 9.41 -7.56 6.38
C GLU A 193 9.77 -7.34 7.86
N GLN A 194 10.96 -6.79 8.14
CA GLN A 194 11.38 -6.46 9.50
C GLN A 194 10.45 -5.42 10.13
N ARG A 195 10.16 -4.32 9.43
CA ARG A 195 9.24 -3.28 9.93
C ARG A 195 7.85 -3.83 10.21
N LEU A 196 7.33 -4.69 9.32
CA LEU A 196 6.04 -5.34 9.51
C LEU A 196 6.04 -6.23 10.77
N SER A 197 7.10 -7.01 10.98
CA SER A 197 7.26 -7.84 12.19
C SER A 197 7.31 -6.99 13.46
N GLU A 198 8.05 -5.88 13.45
CA GLU A 198 8.14 -4.95 14.59
C GLU A 198 6.79 -4.28 14.89
N GLU A 199 6.05 -3.83 13.86
CA GLU A 199 4.71 -3.27 14.02
C GLU A 199 3.71 -4.31 14.55
N GLN A 200 3.76 -5.55 14.06
CA GLN A 200 2.93 -6.64 14.58
C GLN A 200 3.20 -6.90 16.06
N HIS A 201 4.48 -6.94 16.46
CA HIS A 201 4.85 -7.12 17.86
C HIS A 201 4.35 -5.96 18.73
N LYS A 202 4.56 -4.73 18.29
CA LYS A 202 4.08 -3.53 18.99
C LYS A 202 2.55 -3.49 19.13
N ASN A 203 1.82 -3.93 18.10
CA ASN A 203 0.35 -4.03 18.15
C ASN A 203 -0.10 -5.06 19.18
N VAL A 204 0.54 -6.24 19.23
CA VAL A 204 0.24 -7.26 20.24
C VAL A 204 0.52 -6.75 21.65
N GLU A 205 1.65 -6.07 21.88
CA GLU A 205 1.95 -5.47 23.19
C GLU A 205 0.93 -4.40 23.60
N THR A 206 0.53 -3.56 22.65
CA THR A 206 -0.47 -2.51 22.89
C THR A 206 -1.82 -3.14 23.22
N GLN A 207 -2.23 -4.17 22.49
CA GLN A 207 -3.45 -4.92 22.75
C GLN A 207 -3.41 -5.61 24.12
N ALA A 208 -2.29 -6.21 24.50
CA ALA A 208 -2.12 -6.82 25.82
C ALA A 208 -2.27 -5.80 26.96
N LYS A 209 -1.75 -4.57 26.79
CA LYS A 209 -1.95 -3.48 27.77
C LYS A 209 -3.43 -3.08 27.86
N MET A 210 -4.09 -2.89 26.73
CA MET A 210 -5.53 -2.57 26.68
C MET A 210 -6.38 -3.67 27.32
N ASP A 211 -6.05 -4.95 27.11
CA ASP A 211 -6.76 -6.08 27.72
C ASP A 211 -6.63 -6.09 29.25
N VAL A 212 -5.47 -5.71 29.78
CA VAL A 212 -5.26 -5.55 31.23
C VAL A 212 -6.13 -4.40 31.77
N GLU A 213 -6.17 -3.26 31.09
CA GLU A 213 -7.01 -2.12 31.46
C GLU A 213 -8.51 -2.47 31.42
N VAL A 214 -8.97 -3.15 30.37
CA VAL A 214 -10.36 -3.61 30.25
C VAL A 214 -10.73 -4.54 31.40
N ARG A 215 -9.85 -5.50 31.75
CA ARG A 215 -10.06 -6.37 32.93
C ARG A 215 -10.12 -5.57 34.23
N HIS A 216 -9.25 -4.56 34.37
CA HIS A 216 -9.24 -3.69 35.54
C HIS A 216 -10.57 -2.92 35.69
N TYR A 217 -11.04 -2.26 34.63
CA TYR A 217 -12.30 -1.53 34.64
C TYR A 217 -13.52 -2.45 34.85
N ARG A 218 -13.50 -3.65 34.26
CA ARG A 218 -14.54 -4.66 34.49
C ARG A 218 -14.62 -5.07 35.96
N ASN A 219 -13.47 -5.36 36.59
CA ASN A 219 -13.42 -5.68 38.01
C ASN A 219 -13.89 -4.52 38.90
N GLN A 220 -13.59 -3.27 38.53
CA GLN A 220 -14.12 -2.11 39.25
C GLN A 220 -15.65 -2.00 39.12
N LEU A 221 -16.19 -2.21 37.91
CA LEU A 221 -17.64 -2.21 37.68
C LEU A 221 -18.35 -3.31 38.49
N ASP A 222 -17.78 -4.51 38.55
CA ASP A 222 -18.35 -5.61 39.34
C ASP A 222 -18.33 -5.29 40.84
N LYS A 223 -17.25 -4.70 41.36
CA LYS A 223 -17.21 -4.21 42.75
C LYS A 223 -18.27 -3.14 43.02
N LEU A 224 -18.42 -2.16 42.13
CA LEU A 224 -19.44 -1.11 42.28
C LEU A 224 -20.86 -1.67 42.22
N ARG A 225 -21.11 -2.67 41.37
CA ARG A 225 -22.39 -3.40 41.33
C ARG A 225 -22.67 -4.13 42.64
N ASP A 226 -21.69 -4.85 43.17
CA ASP A 226 -21.82 -5.55 44.46
C ASP A 226 -22.07 -4.57 45.61
N GLU A 227 -21.33 -3.46 45.67
CA GLU A 227 -21.51 -2.42 46.69
C GLU A 227 -22.89 -1.75 46.57
N THR A 228 -23.34 -1.46 45.35
CA THR A 228 -24.65 -0.87 45.10
C THR A 228 -25.75 -1.84 45.50
N GLY A 229 -25.67 -3.11 45.09
CA GLY A 229 -26.64 -4.14 45.47
C GLY A 229 -26.71 -4.37 47.00
N ARG A 230 -25.56 -4.30 47.70
CA ARG A 230 -25.53 -4.33 49.17
C ARG A 230 -26.21 -3.11 49.80
N LYS A 231 -25.93 -1.90 49.29
CA LYS A 231 -26.56 -0.65 49.76
C LYS A 231 -28.07 -0.66 49.50
N GLU A 232 -28.51 -1.07 48.32
CA GLU A 232 -29.93 -1.22 47.97
C GLU A 232 -30.64 -2.22 48.90
N SER A 233 -30.00 -3.36 49.17
CA SER A 233 -30.52 -4.36 50.11
C SER A 233 -30.62 -3.82 51.55
N ALA A 234 -29.62 -3.05 52.00
CA ALA A 234 -29.62 -2.42 53.32
C ALA A 234 -30.74 -1.37 53.43
N LEU A 235 -30.86 -0.48 52.43
CA LEU A 235 -31.92 0.53 52.37
C LEU A 235 -33.31 -0.11 52.31
N SER A 236 -33.49 -1.20 51.57
CA SER A 236 -34.78 -1.93 51.55
C SER A 236 -35.13 -2.51 52.92
N ARG A 237 -34.14 -3.04 53.66
CA ARG A 237 -34.36 -3.53 55.04
C ARG A 237 -34.74 -2.41 56.00
N GLU A 238 -34.02 -1.29 55.94
CA GLU A 238 -34.32 -0.11 56.76
C GLU A 238 -35.71 0.45 56.46
N ASN A 239 -36.07 0.54 55.17
CA ASN A 239 -37.39 1.00 54.75
C ASN A 239 -38.51 0.07 55.30
N ASN A 240 -38.33 -1.25 55.19
CA ASN A 240 -39.28 -2.21 55.75
C ASN A 240 -39.39 -2.12 57.28
N ASP A 241 -38.28 -1.90 57.98
CA ASP A 241 -38.29 -1.71 59.44
C ASP A 241 -39.04 -0.43 59.82
N LEU A 242 -38.75 0.69 59.14
CA LEU A 242 -39.45 1.96 59.34
C LEU A 242 -40.96 1.84 59.06
N HIS A 243 -41.35 1.16 57.99
CA HIS A 243 -42.76 0.85 57.72
C HIS A 243 -43.39 0.02 58.85
N GLY A 244 -42.68 -0.98 59.37
CA GLY A 244 -43.12 -1.76 60.53
C GLY A 244 -43.27 -0.91 61.79
N GLN A 245 -42.36 0.02 62.04
CA GLN A 245 -42.44 0.96 63.17
C GLN A 245 -43.62 1.92 63.02
N VAL A 246 -43.87 2.45 61.82
CA VAL A 246 -45.02 3.30 61.53
C VAL A 246 -46.32 2.55 61.77
N ALA A 247 -46.48 1.34 61.22
CA ALA A 247 -47.67 0.53 61.41
C ALA A 247 -47.96 0.22 62.90
N ARG A 248 -46.92 -0.04 63.70
CA ARG A 248 -47.06 -0.22 65.17
C ARG A 248 -47.51 1.07 65.87
N LYS A 249 -46.95 2.21 65.47
CA LYS A 249 -47.34 3.53 66.02
C LYS A 249 -48.79 3.86 65.64
N ASP A 250 -49.20 3.60 64.41
CA ASP A 250 -50.56 3.82 63.94
C ASP A 250 -51.57 2.96 64.72
N ALA A 251 -51.30 1.66 64.89
CA ALA A 251 -52.14 0.77 65.69
C ALA A 251 -52.25 1.23 67.16
N LYS A 252 -51.15 1.74 67.74
CA LYS A 252 -51.14 2.32 69.09
C LYS A 252 -51.96 3.60 69.15
N LEU A 253 -51.81 4.49 68.17
CA LEU A 253 -52.59 5.73 68.08
C LEU A 253 -54.09 5.43 67.97
N ASP A 254 -54.48 4.47 67.15
CA ASP A 254 -55.89 4.09 67.01
C ASP A 254 -56.44 3.48 68.30
N THR A 255 -55.67 2.63 68.99
CA THR A 255 -56.04 2.12 70.32
C THR A 255 -56.22 3.26 71.32
N GLN A 256 -55.29 4.22 71.35
CA GLN A 256 -55.37 5.39 72.23
C GLN A 256 -56.57 6.28 71.89
N LYS A 257 -56.87 6.50 70.61
CA LYS A 257 -58.08 7.23 70.17
C LYS A 257 -59.35 6.53 70.67
N SER A 258 -59.45 5.21 70.52
CA SER A 258 -60.60 4.45 71.03
C SER A 258 -60.73 4.54 72.55
N GLN A 259 -59.61 4.49 73.29
CA GLN A 259 -59.61 4.67 74.75
C GLN A 259 -60.07 6.08 75.16
N ILE A 260 -59.58 7.12 74.47
CA ILE A 260 -60.00 8.51 74.72
C ILE A 260 -61.51 8.63 74.49
N ALA A 261 -62.04 8.12 73.37
CA ALA A 261 -63.47 8.15 73.08
C ALA A 261 -64.31 7.42 74.15
N ALA A 262 -63.82 6.28 74.67
CA ALA A 262 -64.49 5.57 75.76
C ALA A 262 -64.50 6.39 77.07
N LEU A 263 -63.37 6.98 77.44
CA LEU A 263 -63.25 7.84 78.63
C LEU A 263 -64.10 9.11 78.51
N GLU A 264 -64.18 9.72 77.32
CA GLU A 264 -65.07 10.86 77.04
C GLU A 264 -66.54 10.47 77.23
N GLN A 265 -66.94 9.27 76.81
CA GLN A 265 -68.30 8.76 77.03
C GLN A 265 -68.58 8.47 78.52
N GLU A 266 -67.65 7.86 79.25
CA GLU A 266 -67.77 7.66 80.70
C GLU A 266 -67.87 8.99 81.45
N LEU A 267 -67.09 10.00 81.04
CA LEU A 267 -67.17 11.35 81.59
C LEU A 267 -68.54 12.00 81.30
N ALA A 268 -69.09 11.80 80.11
CA ALA A 268 -70.43 12.28 79.77
C ALA A 268 -71.51 11.61 80.65
N ASN A 269 -71.44 10.29 80.81
CA ASN A 269 -72.35 9.51 81.64
C ASN A 269 -72.28 9.95 83.12
N THR A 270 -71.07 10.06 83.68
CA THR A 270 -70.89 10.50 85.08
C THR A 270 -71.38 11.93 85.30
N LYS A 271 -71.19 12.85 84.34
CA LYS A 271 -71.78 14.20 84.41
C LYS A 271 -73.31 14.15 84.41
N GLN A 272 -73.92 13.29 83.59
CA GLN A 272 -75.37 13.11 83.56
C GLN A 272 -75.89 12.53 84.89
N GLU A 273 -75.22 11.52 85.43
CA GLU A 273 -75.52 10.93 86.74
C GLU A 273 -75.39 11.95 87.86
N LEU A 274 -74.30 12.74 87.90
CA LEU A 274 -74.10 13.82 88.86
C LEU A 274 -75.23 14.86 88.77
N GLY A 275 -75.61 15.25 87.55
CA GLY A 275 -76.74 16.15 87.31
C GLY A 275 -78.09 15.54 87.74
N GLY A 276 -78.24 14.22 87.66
CA GLY A 276 -79.39 13.48 88.20
C GLY A 276 -79.38 13.47 89.74
N ASN A 277 -78.25 13.12 90.35
CA ASN A 277 -78.07 13.08 91.80
C ASN A 277 -78.27 14.46 92.44
N ASN A 278 -77.76 15.54 91.84
CA ASN A 278 -77.99 16.90 92.32
C ASN A 278 -79.49 17.27 92.32
N ARG A 279 -80.23 16.84 91.29
CA ARG A 279 -81.70 17.05 91.24
C ARG A 279 -82.40 16.25 92.33
N SER A 280 -82.04 14.97 92.50
CA SER A 280 -82.58 14.11 93.56
C SER A 280 -82.26 14.64 94.96
N LEU A 281 -81.04 15.13 95.18
CA LEU A 281 -80.60 15.72 96.45
C LEU A 281 -81.33 17.04 96.72
N SER A 282 -81.49 17.90 95.72
CA SER A 282 -82.30 19.11 95.84
C SER A 282 -83.75 18.79 96.21
N LYS A 283 -84.34 17.77 95.58
CA LYS A 283 -85.68 17.27 95.92
C LYS A 283 -85.74 16.74 97.36
N ALA A 284 -84.80 15.88 97.76
CA ALA A 284 -84.74 15.34 99.12
C ALA A 284 -84.55 16.46 100.17
N ASN A 285 -83.74 17.48 99.88
CA ASN A 285 -83.60 18.65 100.75
C ASN A 285 -84.90 19.46 100.86
N ALA A 286 -85.63 19.63 99.75
CA ALA A 286 -86.94 20.27 99.77
C ALA A 286 -87.96 19.47 100.60
N ASP A 287 -87.99 18.14 100.43
CA ASP A 287 -88.83 17.23 101.19
C ASP A 287 -88.47 17.26 102.70
N LEU A 288 -87.17 17.26 103.03
CA LEU A 288 -86.67 17.38 104.39
C LEU A 288 -87.09 18.71 105.03
N LEU A 289 -86.98 19.82 104.31
CA LEU A 289 -87.45 21.14 104.77
C LEU A 289 -88.96 21.14 105.02
N ALA A 290 -89.74 20.50 104.15
CA ALA A 290 -91.19 20.37 104.31
C ALA A 290 -91.55 19.56 105.57
N GLU A 291 -90.92 18.41 105.79
CA GLU A 291 -91.11 17.60 107.01
C GLU A 291 -90.56 18.30 108.26
N THR A 292 -89.47 19.05 108.16
CA THR A 292 -88.95 19.87 109.27
C THR A 292 -89.97 20.94 109.67
N ASN A 293 -90.56 21.65 108.70
CA ASN A 293 -91.59 22.66 108.97
C ASN A 293 -92.85 22.04 109.57
N LYS A 294 -93.26 20.86 109.09
CA LYS A 294 -94.37 20.10 109.65
C LYS A 294 -94.06 19.65 111.08
N THR A 295 -92.84 19.19 111.36
CA THR A 295 -92.38 18.82 112.70
C THR A 295 -92.43 20.03 113.64
N LYS A 296 -91.91 21.19 113.23
CA LYS A 296 -92.01 22.44 114.02
C LYS A 296 -93.46 22.84 114.34
N ARG A 297 -94.39 22.66 113.39
CA ARG A 297 -95.82 22.91 113.64
C ARG A 297 -96.39 21.92 114.65
N LEU A 298 -96.02 20.64 114.56
CA LEU A 298 -96.42 19.62 115.53
C LEU A 298 -95.82 19.89 116.90
N GLU A 299 -94.54 20.29 117.00
CA GLU A 299 -93.90 20.70 118.25
C GLU A 299 -94.61 21.91 118.88
N ALA A 300 -94.96 22.93 118.08
CA ALA A 300 -95.75 24.07 118.55
C ALA A 300 -97.13 23.62 119.07
N LYS A 301 -97.78 22.67 118.39
CA LYS A 301 -99.04 22.07 118.82
C LYS A 301 -98.90 21.31 120.15
N VAL A 302 -97.82 20.54 120.29
CA VAL A 302 -97.51 19.82 121.53
C VAL A 302 -97.25 20.79 122.68
N LYS A 303 -96.54 21.89 122.41
CA LYS A 303 -96.30 22.94 123.40
C LYS A 303 -97.59 23.62 123.83
N GLU A 304 -98.45 24.02 122.88
CA GLU A 304 -99.79 24.57 123.14
C GLU A 304 -100.61 23.62 124.03
N LEU A 305 -100.65 22.33 123.69
CA LEU A 305 -101.34 21.31 124.49
C LEU A 305 -100.72 21.13 125.87
N SER A 306 -99.39 21.22 126.01
CA SER A 306 -98.71 21.10 127.30
C SER A 306 -99.02 22.29 128.22
N GLU A 307 -99.03 23.52 127.68
CA GLU A 307 -99.44 24.73 128.38
C GLU A 307 -100.93 24.65 128.81
N GLU A 308 -101.80 24.12 127.95
CA GLU A 308 -103.21 23.87 128.28
C GLU A 308 -103.35 22.85 129.43
N VAL A 309 -102.57 21.76 129.39
CA VAL A 309 -102.53 20.75 130.47
C VAL A 309 -102.02 21.35 131.78
N GLU A 310 -100.99 22.19 131.74
CA GLU A 310 -100.45 22.85 132.92
C GLU A 310 -101.48 23.84 133.52
N ARG A 311 -102.17 24.61 132.66
CA ARG A 311 -103.26 25.51 133.07
C ARG A 311 -104.43 24.75 133.71
N LEU A 312 -104.82 23.62 133.11
CA LEU A 312 -105.83 22.73 133.69
C LEU A 312 -105.36 22.12 135.02
N GLY A 313 -104.09 21.73 135.12
CA GLY A 313 -103.47 21.24 136.34
C GLY A 313 -103.48 22.29 137.47
N GLN A 314 -103.14 23.54 137.16
CA GLN A 314 -103.24 24.66 138.09
C GLN A 314 -104.69 24.91 138.54
N LYS A 315 -105.66 24.82 137.62
CA LYS A 315 -107.09 24.97 137.93
C LYS A 315 -107.60 23.86 138.86
N VAL A 316 -107.18 22.61 138.63
CA VAL A 316 -107.51 21.47 139.50
C VAL A 316 -106.87 21.63 140.87
N SER A 317 -105.61 22.03 140.93
CA SER A 317 -104.90 22.32 142.18
C SER A 317 -105.59 23.42 142.99
N ALA A 318 -105.92 24.55 142.35
CA ALA A 318 -106.65 25.65 142.98
C ALA A 318 -108.01 25.21 143.53
N ASN A 319 -108.80 24.46 142.74
CA ASN A 319 -110.07 23.89 143.18
C ASN A 319 -109.89 22.92 144.37
N SER A 320 -108.84 22.09 144.35
CA SER A 320 -108.50 21.18 145.46
C SER A 320 -108.12 21.96 146.73
N THR A 321 -107.40 23.07 146.59
CA THR A 321 -107.03 23.92 147.73
C THR A 321 -108.23 24.63 148.33
N GLU A 322 -109.14 25.12 147.47
CA GLU A 322 -110.38 25.76 147.89
C GLU A 322 -111.34 24.76 148.57
N ALA A 323 -111.43 23.54 148.04
CA ALA A 323 -112.15 22.44 148.67
C ALA A 323 -111.58 22.09 150.06
N SER A 324 -110.26 22.02 150.18
CA SER A 324 -109.57 21.76 151.47
C SER A 324 -109.83 22.88 152.49
N ARG A 325 -109.89 24.15 152.05
CA ARG A 325 -110.27 25.29 152.93
C ARG A 325 -111.72 25.19 153.40
N ARG A 326 -112.66 24.82 152.53
CA ARG A 326 -114.06 24.60 152.91
C ARG A 326 -114.18 23.45 153.91
N GLU A 327 -113.46 22.35 153.70
CA GLU A 327 -113.44 21.22 154.62
C GLU A 327 -112.89 21.61 156.00
N ALA A 328 -111.80 22.38 156.04
CA ALA A 328 -111.22 22.88 157.30
C ALA A 328 -112.17 23.82 158.07
N ALA A 329 -112.88 24.71 157.36
CA ALA A 329 -113.88 25.60 157.96
C ALA A 329 -115.06 24.82 158.57
N MET A 330 -115.52 23.76 157.89
CA MET A 330 -116.56 22.86 158.40
C MET A 330 -116.11 22.12 159.66
N ARG A 331 -114.85 21.65 159.72
CA ARG A 331 -114.28 21.02 160.94
C ARG A 331 -114.21 21.99 162.12
N ALA A 332 -113.88 23.26 161.89
CA ALA A 332 -113.84 24.27 162.94
C ALA A 332 -115.24 24.54 163.53
N GLN A 333 -116.27 24.69 162.70
CA GLN A 333 -117.65 24.87 163.16
C GLN A 333 -118.16 23.66 163.96
N LEU A 334 -117.75 22.45 163.59
CA LEU A 334 -118.15 21.22 164.27
C LEU A 334 -117.52 21.11 165.68
N LYS A 335 -116.29 21.59 165.83
CA LYS A 335 -115.60 21.67 167.13
C LYS A 335 -116.24 22.69 168.06
N GLU A 336 -116.56 23.88 167.54
CA GLU A 336 -117.21 24.95 168.30
C GLU A 336 -118.59 24.51 168.84
N LYS A 337 -119.38 23.81 168.02
CA LYS A 337 -120.64 23.20 168.46
C LYS A 337 -120.45 22.08 169.48
N GLY A 338 -119.35 21.33 169.38
CA GLY A 338 -118.97 20.33 170.39
C GLY A 338 -118.64 20.93 171.75
N ASP A 339 -117.93 22.06 171.78
CA ASP A 339 -117.55 22.77 173.01
C ASP A 339 -118.78 23.43 173.69
N GLU A 340 -119.72 23.97 172.91
CA GLU A 340 -121.01 24.47 173.42
C GLU A 340 -121.86 23.36 174.08
N LEU A 341 -121.89 22.17 173.47
CA LEU A 341 -122.61 21.01 174.01
C LEU A 341 -122.03 20.57 175.35
N MET A 342 -120.69 20.52 175.46
CA MET A 342 -120.00 20.14 176.70
C MET A 342 -120.26 21.11 177.85
N GLN A 343 -120.33 22.42 177.57
CA GLN A 343 -120.70 23.44 178.57
C GLN A 343 -122.16 23.33 179.02
N ALA A 344 -123.09 23.00 178.11
CA ALA A 344 -124.47 22.77 178.47
C ALA A 344 -124.62 21.53 179.37
N GLN A 345 -123.87 20.48 179.07
CA GLN A 345 -123.90 19.22 179.80
C GLN A 345 -123.38 19.37 181.24
N THR A 346 -122.31 20.15 181.44
CA THR A 346 -121.79 20.47 182.79
C THR A 346 -122.76 21.31 183.63
N ARG A 347 -123.55 22.21 183.01
CA ARG A 347 -124.60 22.96 183.72
C ARG A 347 -125.76 22.07 184.17
N VAL A 348 -126.17 21.11 183.33
CA VAL A 348 -127.22 20.14 183.68
C VAL A 348 -126.78 19.30 184.88
N THR A 349 -125.56 18.76 184.86
CA THR A 349 -125.03 17.95 185.99
C THR A 349 -124.92 18.76 187.30
N ALA A 350 -124.62 20.05 187.22
CA ALA A 350 -124.56 20.94 188.39
C ALA A 350 -125.95 21.23 188.98
N LEU A 351 -126.98 21.34 188.13
CA LEU A 351 -128.37 21.52 188.56
C LEU A 351 -128.97 20.25 189.13
N GLU A 352 -128.65 19.08 188.57
CA GLU A 352 -129.02 17.77 189.11
C GLU A 352 -128.47 17.55 190.52
N LYS A 353 -127.19 17.90 190.76
CA LYS A 353 -126.59 17.81 192.10
C LYS A 353 -127.28 18.72 193.13
N ARG A 354 -127.72 19.91 192.72
CA ARG A 354 -128.48 20.87 193.57
C ARG A 354 -129.89 20.38 193.88
N LEU A 355 -130.52 19.67 192.95
CA LEU A 355 -131.86 19.11 193.12
C LEU A 355 -131.83 17.97 194.15
N VAL A 356 -130.82 17.09 194.08
CA VAL A 356 -130.61 16.01 195.06
C VAL A 356 -130.38 16.55 196.48
N THR A 357 -129.65 17.66 196.63
CA THR A 357 -129.43 18.26 197.97
C THR A 357 -130.70 18.87 198.55
N ARG A 358 -131.57 19.42 197.70
CA ARG A 358 -132.87 19.98 198.09
C ARG A 358 -133.87 18.87 198.44
N ASP A 359 -133.84 17.73 197.75
CA ASP A 359 -134.68 16.57 198.07
C ASP A 359 -134.32 15.91 199.41
N ASP A 360 -133.03 15.90 199.80
CA ASP A 360 -132.61 15.39 201.11
C ASP A 360 -132.93 16.35 202.28
N GLU A 361 -132.95 17.67 202.03
CA GLU A 361 -133.43 18.68 203.00
C GLU A 361 -134.93 18.56 203.28
N VAL A 362 -135.75 18.31 202.23
CA VAL A 362 -137.20 18.08 202.36
C VAL A 362 -137.49 16.81 203.17
N ARG A 363 -136.73 15.72 202.97
CA ARG A 363 -136.88 14.49 203.78
C ARG A 363 -136.58 14.69 205.26
N ARG A 364 -135.63 15.55 205.62
CA ARG A 364 -135.24 15.78 207.03
C ARG A 364 -136.24 16.63 207.81
N LEU A 365 -136.93 17.57 207.16
CA LEU A 365 -137.90 18.45 207.83
C LEU A 365 -139.29 17.82 207.98
N SER A 366 -139.66 16.84 207.14
CA SER A 366 -140.90 16.07 207.33
C SER A 366 -140.87 15.07 208.50
N ALA A 367 -139.72 14.87 209.17
CA ALA A 367 -139.54 13.87 210.22
C ALA A 367 -139.54 14.43 211.67
N LYS A 368 -139.99 15.68 211.89
CA LYS A 368 -140.22 16.25 213.23
C LYS A 368 -141.54 17.03 213.38
N LEU A 369 -142.56 16.59 212.64
CA LEU A 369 -143.86 16.26 213.25
C LEU A 369 -143.75 14.83 213.81
#